data_AF-A0A932G1V6-F1
#
_entry.id   AF-A0A932G1V6-F1
#
_cell.length_a   1.000
_cell.length_b   1.000
_cell.length_c   1.000
_cell.angle_alpha   90.00
_cell.angle_beta   90.00
_cell.angle_gamma   90.00
#
_symmetry.space_group_name_H-M   'P 1'
#
loop_
_entity.id
_entity.type
_entity.pdbx_description
1 polymer ?
#
loop_
_entity_poly.entity_id
_entity_poly.type
_entity_poly.pdbx_seq_one_letter_code
_entity_poly.pdbx_strand_id
1 'polypeptide(L)'
;MENSGPIYSGRQGGSPQEKAGTSKPLPLDVAVVVDCSKSMKEKMGKVKQAIGYFLDRLDKETRVGLVTFGAGGVQVQQGLTSNIGFLKNILNDLDAGGSSLIGSALTLALDLLQDKEAIKVMVLFTDGWSQREEGVARTVSERVKSQGIRLITLGLGGEVNQGFLQELASSSADSYLFAEGSKLTGRLLRIASYLRKTDYFPVKLAFLSPELSLPFDLFVREGEATYLPFRARGTLLGPEGQQELVEKGKEIAFIRGQDRETYRTYLETCLAQGLGDQEQILEEKGKVVYEGTASLIEEIFEDPSKGGSIQQAADAVRQVLDFVFSLSSGKRPFYERLATFLSH
;
A
#
# COMPACT_ATOMS: atom_id res chain seq x y z
N MET A 1 -5.21 -43.89 67.34
CA MET A 1 -3.77 -43.72 67.58
C MET A 1 -3.14 -43.24 66.29
N GLU A 2 -2.46 -42.10 66.41
CA GLU A 2 -1.30 -41.60 65.67
C GLU A 2 -1.28 -41.40 64.14
N ASN A 3 -1.22 -40.10 63.86
CA ASN A 3 -0.59 -39.33 62.79
C ASN A 3 0.78 -39.85 62.26
N SER A 4 0.98 -39.83 60.93
CA SER A 4 2.26 -39.47 60.28
C SER A 4 2.02 -39.09 58.80
N GLY A 5 2.32 -37.86 58.39
CA GLY A 5 2.48 -37.48 56.97
C GLY A 5 3.95 -37.62 56.51
N PRO A 6 4.40 -36.90 55.45
CA PRO A 6 3.94 -36.94 54.05
C PRO A 6 5.12 -37.13 53.06
N ILE A 7 4.91 -37.54 51.79
CA ILE A 7 5.87 -37.26 50.69
C ILE A 7 5.13 -36.94 49.37
N TYR A 8 5.50 -35.79 48.80
CA TYR A 8 5.16 -35.26 47.47
C TYR A 8 5.96 -35.95 46.34
N SER A 9 5.29 -36.25 45.22
CA SER A 9 5.82 -36.11 43.85
C SER A 9 4.60 -36.05 42.93
N GLY A 10 4.34 -34.98 42.17
CA GLY A 10 5.14 -34.47 41.08
C GLY A 10 4.44 -34.81 39.75
N ARG A 11 3.42 -34.05 39.36
CA ARG A 11 2.91 -34.03 37.97
C ARG A 11 2.69 -32.60 37.52
N GLN A 12 3.64 -32.12 36.73
CA GLN A 12 3.51 -30.91 35.93
C GLN A 12 2.37 -31.10 34.93
N GLY A 13 1.46 -30.12 34.90
CA GLY A 13 0.52 -29.96 33.80
C GLY A 13 1.26 -29.48 32.56
N GLY A 14 1.23 -30.29 31.50
CA GLY A 14 1.53 -29.82 30.16
C GLY A 14 0.29 -29.17 29.57
N SER A 15 0.28 -27.85 29.46
CA SER A 15 -0.65 -27.14 28.59
C SER A 15 -0.35 -27.50 27.13
N PRO A 16 -1.36 -27.67 26.26
CA PRO A 16 -1.12 -27.90 24.84
C PRO A 16 -0.43 -26.67 24.24
N GLN A 17 0.82 -26.84 23.77
CA GLN A 17 1.45 -25.86 22.88
C GLN A 17 0.71 -25.91 21.55
N GLU A 18 -0.24 -24.99 21.38
CA GLU A 18 -0.86 -24.69 20.10
C GLU A 18 0.23 -24.09 19.21
N LYS A 19 0.64 -24.85 18.18
CA LYS A 19 1.61 -24.40 17.18
C LYS A 19 1.03 -23.17 16.47
N ALA A 20 1.58 -21.99 16.76
CA ALA A 20 1.30 -20.77 16.03
C ALA A 20 1.53 -21.02 14.53
N GLY A 21 0.45 -21.08 13.76
CA GLY A 21 0.50 -21.19 12.31
C GLY A 21 1.15 -19.95 11.73
N THR A 22 2.31 -20.11 11.09
CA THR A 22 2.95 -19.06 10.30
C THR A 22 2.09 -18.82 9.05
N SER A 23 1.20 -17.83 9.07
CA SER A 23 0.52 -17.43 7.83
C SER A 23 1.54 -16.74 6.91
N LYS A 24 1.81 -17.34 5.76
CA LYS A 24 2.62 -16.74 4.69
C LYS A 24 1.91 -15.44 4.25
N PRO A 25 2.62 -14.30 4.04
CA PRO A 25 2.01 -13.10 3.48
C PRO A 25 1.30 -13.46 2.16
N LEU A 26 0.14 -12.84 1.91
CA LEU A 26 -0.56 -13.06 0.65
C LEU A 26 0.34 -12.59 -0.51
N PRO A 27 0.52 -13.40 -1.56
CA PRO A 27 1.29 -12.96 -2.72
C PRO A 27 0.65 -11.73 -3.36
N LEU A 28 1.47 -10.91 -4.02
CA LEU A 28 1.00 -9.79 -4.83
C LEU A 28 0.84 -10.26 -6.28
N ASP A 29 -0.35 -10.06 -6.84
CA ASP A 29 -0.64 -10.27 -8.24
C ASP A 29 -0.83 -8.93 -8.94
N VAL A 30 -0.06 -8.72 -10.01
CA VAL A 30 -0.12 -7.49 -10.81
C VAL A 30 -0.51 -7.83 -12.24
N ALA A 31 -1.65 -7.33 -12.71
CA ALA A 31 -1.98 -7.32 -14.13
C ALA A 31 -1.48 -6.01 -14.75
N VAL A 32 -0.44 -6.11 -15.58
CA VAL A 32 0.04 -4.99 -16.40
C VAL A 32 -0.76 -4.99 -17.70
N VAL A 33 -1.49 -3.91 -17.97
CA VAL A 33 -2.33 -3.76 -19.14
C VAL A 33 -1.75 -2.66 -20.03
N VAL A 34 -1.36 -2.98 -21.27
CA VAL A 34 -0.61 -2.07 -22.14
C VAL A 34 -1.37 -1.79 -23.43
N ASP A 35 -1.62 -0.51 -23.66
CA ASP A 35 -2.10 0.01 -24.92
C ASP A 35 -1.01 -0.08 -25.98
N CYS A 36 -1.29 -0.88 -27.00
CA CYS A 36 -0.46 -1.05 -28.20
C CYS A 36 -1.20 -0.51 -29.43
N SER A 37 -2.11 0.45 -29.28
CA SER A 37 -2.82 1.08 -30.39
C SER A 37 -1.91 1.99 -31.23
N LYS A 38 -2.40 2.42 -32.39
CA LYS A 38 -1.61 3.22 -33.36
C LYS A 38 -1.00 4.50 -32.75
N SER A 39 -1.69 5.18 -31.84
CA SER A 39 -1.22 6.43 -31.20
C SER A 39 -0.05 6.21 -30.23
N MET A 40 0.18 4.96 -29.81
CA MET A 40 1.25 4.59 -28.90
C MET A 40 2.61 4.42 -29.58
N LYS A 41 2.69 4.47 -30.92
CA LYS A 41 3.90 4.13 -31.70
C LYS A 41 5.14 4.89 -31.27
N GLU A 42 5.05 6.20 -31.09
CA GLU A 42 6.19 7.04 -30.69
C GLU A 42 6.46 6.99 -29.18
N LYS A 43 5.48 6.51 -28.40
CA LYS A 43 5.54 6.41 -26.93
C LYS A 43 6.07 5.05 -26.48
N MET A 44 5.94 4.01 -27.33
CA MET A 44 6.15 2.61 -26.97
C MET A 44 7.55 2.34 -26.41
N GLY A 45 8.61 2.95 -26.95
CA GLY A 45 9.96 2.81 -26.40
C GLY A 45 10.08 3.27 -24.94
N LYS A 46 9.45 4.41 -24.60
CA LYS A 46 9.40 4.92 -23.22
C LYS A 46 8.54 4.04 -22.33
N VAL A 47 7.43 3.52 -22.83
CA VAL A 47 6.54 2.60 -22.11
C VAL A 47 7.25 1.30 -21.75
N LYS A 48 7.92 0.68 -22.72
CA LYS A 48 8.73 -0.53 -22.50
C LYS A 48 9.81 -0.31 -21.44
N GLN A 49 10.56 0.78 -21.56
CA GLN A 49 11.59 1.13 -20.58
C GLN A 49 11.00 1.31 -19.17
N ALA A 50 9.88 2.01 -19.09
CA ALA A 50 9.20 2.32 -17.84
C ALA A 50 8.61 1.10 -17.15
N ILE A 51 7.88 0.26 -17.89
CA ILE A 51 7.38 -1.02 -17.40
C ILE A 51 8.57 -1.90 -16.98
N GLY A 52 9.64 -1.96 -17.78
CA GLY A 52 10.85 -2.69 -17.41
C GLY A 52 11.43 -2.24 -16.06
N TYR A 53 11.55 -0.92 -15.83
CA TYR A 53 11.98 -0.39 -14.54
C TYR A 53 11.01 -0.73 -13.41
N PHE A 54 9.70 -0.65 -13.65
CA PHE A 54 8.68 -1.03 -12.68
C PHE A 54 8.82 -2.50 -12.28
N LEU A 55 8.92 -3.41 -13.26
CA LEU A 55 9.08 -4.85 -13.06
C LEU A 55 10.36 -5.19 -12.26
N ASP A 56 11.47 -4.51 -12.52
CA ASP A 56 12.74 -4.71 -11.82
C ASP A 56 12.69 -4.41 -10.30
N ARG A 57 11.59 -3.82 -9.81
CA ARG A 57 11.44 -3.34 -8.43
C ARG A 57 10.30 -4.02 -7.69
N LEU A 58 9.61 -4.94 -8.36
CA LEU A 58 8.67 -5.83 -7.71
C LEU A 58 9.42 -6.90 -6.93
N ASP A 59 8.80 -7.41 -5.88
CA ASP A 59 9.39 -8.48 -5.09
C ASP A 59 9.43 -9.79 -5.89
N LYS A 60 10.38 -10.67 -5.58
CA LYS A 60 10.57 -11.94 -6.33
C LYS A 60 9.35 -12.87 -6.27
N GLU A 61 8.52 -12.73 -5.23
CA GLU A 61 7.28 -13.49 -5.05
C GLU A 61 6.09 -12.85 -5.78
N THR A 62 6.22 -11.60 -6.29
CA THR A 62 5.17 -10.94 -7.06
C THR A 62 4.95 -11.69 -8.37
N ARG A 63 3.70 -12.04 -8.65
CA ARG A 63 3.30 -12.63 -9.92
C ARG A 63 2.74 -11.54 -10.81
N VAL A 64 3.22 -11.49 -12.04
CA VAL A 64 2.82 -10.46 -12.99
C VAL A 64 2.24 -11.11 -14.23
N GLY A 65 1.08 -10.61 -14.64
CA GLY A 65 0.44 -10.93 -15.90
C GLY A 65 0.57 -9.75 -16.86
N LEU A 66 0.63 -10.03 -18.16
CA LEU A 66 0.71 -9.01 -19.20
C LEU A 66 -0.47 -9.16 -20.15
N VAL A 67 -1.31 -8.13 -20.21
CA VAL A 67 -2.42 -7.98 -21.14
C VAL A 67 -2.11 -6.83 -22.09
N THR A 68 -2.35 -7.01 -23.37
CA THR A 68 -2.14 -5.96 -24.39
C THR A 68 -3.39 -5.78 -25.22
N PHE A 69 -3.59 -4.59 -25.77
CA PHE A 69 -4.64 -4.33 -26.74
C PHE A 69 -4.15 -3.44 -27.89
N GLY A 70 -4.54 -3.75 -29.13
CA GLY A 70 -4.09 -3.01 -30.32
C GLY A 70 -4.40 -3.76 -31.61
N ALA A 71 -3.41 -3.89 -32.51
CA ALA A 71 -3.57 -4.52 -33.83
C ALA A 71 -4.02 -5.98 -33.76
N GLY A 72 -3.56 -6.72 -32.75
CA GLY A 72 -3.94 -8.11 -32.50
C GLY A 72 -5.25 -8.28 -31.73
N GLY A 73 -6.02 -7.22 -31.51
CA GLY A 73 -7.14 -7.22 -30.55
C GLY A 73 -6.62 -7.22 -29.12
N VAL A 74 -7.41 -7.77 -28.19
CA VAL A 74 -7.04 -7.90 -26.77
C VAL A 74 -6.45 -9.29 -26.51
N GLN A 75 -5.27 -9.35 -25.90
CA GLN A 75 -4.52 -10.60 -25.71
C GLN A 75 -3.90 -10.69 -24.32
N VAL A 76 -3.96 -11.87 -23.71
CA VAL A 76 -3.05 -12.23 -22.60
C VAL A 76 -1.73 -12.67 -23.23
N GLN A 77 -0.73 -11.78 -23.19
CA GLN A 77 0.61 -12.11 -23.67
C GLN A 77 1.31 -13.09 -22.73
N GLN A 78 1.02 -12.99 -21.43
CA GLN A 78 1.55 -13.86 -20.40
C GLN A 78 0.58 -13.91 -19.21
N GLY A 79 0.21 -15.11 -18.78
CA GLY A 79 -0.51 -15.31 -17.51
C GLY A 79 0.38 -14.97 -16.31
N LEU A 80 -0.19 -14.94 -15.10
CA LEU A 80 0.56 -14.62 -13.88
C LEU A 80 1.84 -15.47 -13.74
N THR A 81 3.00 -14.81 -13.66
CA THR A 81 4.31 -15.44 -13.51
C THR A 81 5.26 -14.58 -12.67
N SER A 82 6.16 -15.20 -11.92
CA SER A 82 7.26 -14.49 -11.24
C SER A 82 8.52 -14.37 -12.12
N ASN A 83 8.49 -14.89 -13.36
CA ASN A 83 9.60 -14.78 -14.30
C ASN A 83 9.64 -13.40 -14.99
N ILE A 84 10.18 -12.41 -14.26
CA ILE A 84 10.32 -11.04 -14.74
C ILE A 84 11.19 -10.93 -16.00
N GLY A 85 12.24 -11.75 -16.13
CA GLY A 85 13.09 -11.76 -17.32
C GLY A 85 12.31 -12.13 -18.59
N PHE A 86 11.45 -13.15 -18.49
CA PHE A 86 10.60 -13.55 -19.60
C PHE A 86 9.58 -12.47 -19.98
N LEU A 87 8.94 -11.85 -18.98
CA LEU A 87 8.02 -10.72 -19.22
C LEU A 87 8.70 -9.55 -19.92
N LYS A 88 9.95 -9.23 -19.57
CA LYS A 88 10.72 -8.16 -20.23
C LYS A 88 11.04 -8.50 -21.68
N ASN A 89 11.26 -9.77 -22.02
CA ASN A 89 11.45 -10.19 -23.42
C ASN A 89 10.17 -9.96 -24.23
N ILE A 90 9.02 -10.43 -23.73
CA ILE A 90 7.73 -10.20 -24.40
C ILE A 90 7.44 -8.70 -24.53
N LEU A 91 7.68 -7.93 -23.47
CA LEU A 91 7.53 -6.48 -23.47
C LEU A 91 8.38 -5.82 -24.55
N ASN A 92 9.62 -6.27 -24.75
CA ASN A 92 10.52 -5.72 -25.76
C ASN A 92 10.04 -5.99 -27.20
N ASP A 93 9.25 -7.04 -27.41
CA ASP A 93 8.72 -7.43 -28.72
C ASP A 93 7.38 -6.75 -29.06
N LEU A 94 6.77 -5.99 -28.13
CA LEU A 94 5.47 -5.36 -28.39
C LEU A 94 5.55 -4.28 -29.46
N ASP A 95 4.65 -4.32 -30.44
CA ASP A 95 4.52 -3.29 -31.47
C ASP A 95 3.18 -2.58 -31.40
N ALA A 96 3.20 -1.30 -31.77
CA ALA A 96 2.01 -0.44 -31.75
C ALA A 96 1.28 -0.43 -33.10
N GLY A 97 -0.04 -0.63 -33.08
CA GLY A 97 -0.94 -0.58 -34.22
C GLY A 97 -2.38 -0.87 -33.82
N GLY A 98 -3.33 -0.71 -34.76
CA GLY A 98 -4.74 -1.01 -34.49
C GLY A 98 -5.45 -0.02 -33.57
N SER A 99 -6.61 -0.44 -33.06
CA SER A 99 -7.54 0.39 -32.27
C SER A 99 -7.38 0.17 -30.77
N SER A 100 -7.78 1.16 -29.99
CA SER A 100 -7.83 1.09 -28.52
C SER A 100 -9.12 0.39 -28.05
N LEU A 101 -8.97 -0.60 -27.16
CA LEU A 101 -10.02 -1.50 -26.65
C LEU A 101 -9.87 -1.65 -25.14
N ILE A 102 -9.90 -0.53 -24.42
CA ILE A 102 -9.63 -0.48 -22.96
C ILE A 102 -10.62 -1.34 -22.18
N GLY A 103 -11.92 -1.29 -22.49
CA GLY A 103 -12.94 -2.02 -21.73
C GLY A 103 -12.76 -3.54 -21.83
N SER A 104 -12.52 -4.02 -23.04
CA SER A 104 -12.20 -5.42 -23.29
C SER A 104 -10.88 -5.85 -22.62
N ALA A 105 -9.86 -4.99 -22.61
CA ALA A 105 -8.59 -5.25 -21.94
C ALA A 105 -8.72 -5.34 -20.42
N LEU A 106 -9.45 -4.42 -19.79
CA LEU A 106 -9.74 -4.47 -18.36
C LEU A 106 -10.53 -5.73 -17.99
N THR A 107 -11.43 -6.19 -18.87
CA THR A 107 -12.20 -7.42 -18.63
C THR A 107 -11.28 -8.63 -18.61
N LEU A 108 -10.38 -8.74 -19.59
CA LEU A 108 -9.45 -9.86 -19.66
C LEU A 108 -8.43 -9.84 -18.51
N ALA A 109 -7.99 -8.65 -18.09
CA ALA A 109 -7.12 -8.47 -16.93
C ALA A 109 -7.82 -8.80 -15.61
N LEU A 110 -9.12 -8.49 -15.48
CA LEU A 110 -9.93 -8.89 -14.34
C LEU A 110 -10.03 -10.42 -14.25
N ASP A 111 -10.28 -11.09 -15.38
CA ASP A 111 -10.34 -12.55 -15.45
C ASP A 111 -9.00 -13.20 -15.08
N LEU A 112 -7.89 -12.61 -15.54
CA LEU A 112 -6.54 -13.04 -15.19
C LEU A 112 -6.25 -12.95 -13.68
N LEU A 113 -6.91 -12.03 -12.96
CA LEU A 113 -6.76 -11.83 -11.53
C LEU A 113 -7.79 -12.60 -10.70
N GLN A 114 -8.57 -13.54 -11.25
CA GLN A 114 -9.63 -14.21 -10.49
C GLN A 114 -9.15 -15.23 -9.43
N ASP A 115 -7.90 -15.69 -9.47
CA ASP A 115 -7.37 -16.67 -8.52
C ASP A 115 -7.47 -16.18 -7.07
N LYS A 116 -7.86 -17.07 -6.15
CA LYS A 116 -8.14 -16.70 -4.76
C LYS A 116 -6.88 -16.86 -3.90
N GLU A 117 -6.64 -15.85 -3.05
CA GLU A 117 -5.50 -15.66 -2.13
C GLU A 117 -4.31 -14.83 -2.66
N ALA A 118 -4.57 -13.58 -3.09
CA ALA A 118 -3.53 -12.59 -3.39
C ALA A 118 -4.03 -11.16 -3.15
N ILE A 119 -3.12 -10.24 -2.85
CA ILE A 119 -3.34 -8.80 -3.04
C ILE A 119 -3.29 -8.55 -4.55
N LYS A 120 -4.24 -7.79 -5.09
CA LYS A 120 -4.41 -7.67 -6.55
C LYS A 120 -4.35 -6.23 -6.99
N VAL A 121 -3.52 -5.98 -8.00
CA VAL A 121 -3.34 -4.66 -8.61
C VAL A 121 -3.42 -4.78 -10.12
N MET A 122 -4.14 -3.88 -10.75
CA MET A 122 -4.18 -3.73 -12.19
C MET A 122 -3.55 -2.38 -12.55
N VAL A 123 -2.63 -2.38 -13.51
CA VAL A 123 -1.87 -1.20 -13.92
C VAL A 123 -2.05 -0.98 -15.42
N LEU A 124 -2.84 0.01 -15.80
CA LEU A 124 -3.17 0.36 -17.18
C LEU A 124 -2.21 1.44 -17.72
N PHE A 125 -1.52 1.16 -18.82
CA PHE A 125 -0.70 2.11 -19.57
C PHE A 125 -1.38 2.43 -20.89
N THR A 126 -1.79 3.69 -21.09
CA THR A 126 -2.52 4.12 -22.29
C THR A 126 -2.35 5.61 -22.52
N ASP A 127 -2.74 6.10 -23.68
CA ASP A 127 -2.96 7.54 -23.88
C ASP A 127 -4.44 7.95 -23.76
N GLY A 128 -5.30 7.04 -23.28
CA GLY A 128 -6.63 7.35 -22.76
C GLY A 128 -7.73 7.53 -23.80
N TRP A 129 -7.44 7.35 -25.09
CA TRP A 129 -8.45 7.43 -26.13
C TRP A 129 -9.11 6.07 -26.36
N SER A 130 -10.38 5.91 -25.98
CA SER A 130 -11.21 4.74 -26.32
C SER A 130 -12.50 5.18 -27.01
N GLN A 131 -12.44 5.42 -28.32
CA GLN A 131 -13.58 5.95 -29.08
C GLN A 131 -14.82 5.06 -29.07
N ARG A 132 -14.72 3.78 -28.68
CA ARG A 132 -15.81 2.79 -28.84
C ARG A 132 -16.18 2.00 -27.58
N GLU A 133 -15.33 1.97 -26.54
CA GLU A 133 -15.54 1.11 -25.36
C GLU A 133 -15.56 1.88 -24.03
N GLU A 134 -15.72 3.19 -24.08
CA GLU A 134 -15.72 4.04 -22.88
C GLU A 134 -16.76 3.62 -21.82
N GLY A 135 -17.98 3.25 -22.22
CA GLY A 135 -19.00 2.75 -21.29
C GLY A 135 -18.70 1.36 -20.71
N VAL A 136 -18.09 0.49 -21.51
CA VAL A 136 -17.63 -0.84 -21.07
C VAL A 136 -16.49 -0.69 -20.07
N ALA A 137 -15.51 0.15 -20.37
CA ALA A 137 -14.38 0.43 -19.49
C ALA A 137 -14.82 0.90 -18.11
N ARG A 138 -15.78 1.83 -18.04
CA ARG A 138 -16.37 2.30 -16.77
C ARG A 138 -17.03 1.18 -15.98
N THR A 139 -17.85 0.38 -16.67
CA THR A 139 -18.56 -0.74 -16.03
C THR A 139 -17.59 -1.75 -15.45
N VAL A 140 -16.53 -2.07 -16.20
CA VAL A 140 -15.50 -3.03 -15.79
C VAL A 140 -14.61 -2.45 -14.70
N SER A 141 -14.25 -1.17 -14.74
CA SER A 141 -13.46 -0.54 -13.67
C SER A 141 -14.20 -0.58 -12.34
N GLU A 142 -15.51 -0.33 -12.31
CA GLU A 142 -16.30 -0.47 -11.09
C GLU A 142 -16.34 -1.93 -10.59
N ARG A 143 -16.36 -2.91 -11.50
CA ARG A 143 -16.24 -4.31 -11.13
C ARG A 143 -14.86 -4.66 -10.55
N VAL A 144 -13.79 -4.13 -11.14
CA VAL A 144 -12.41 -4.29 -10.64
C VAL A 144 -12.32 -3.75 -9.20
N LYS A 145 -12.78 -2.51 -8.99
CA LYS A 145 -12.78 -1.83 -7.68
C LYS A 145 -13.59 -2.61 -6.63
N SER A 146 -14.81 -3.05 -6.98
CA SER A 146 -15.68 -3.78 -6.04
C SER A 146 -15.16 -5.18 -5.64
N GLN A 147 -14.22 -5.75 -6.40
CA GLN A 147 -13.51 -6.98 -6.04
C GLN A 147 -12.26 -6.75 -5.19
N GLY A 148 -12.02 -5.50 -4.72
CA GLY A 148 -10.85 -5.16 -3.93
C GLY A 148 -9.56 -5.11 -4.74
N ILE A 149 -9.65 -5.06 -6.07
CA ILE A 149 -8.50 -4.90 -6.95
C ILE A 149 -8.23 -3.42 -7.12
N ARG A 150 -7.00 -2.99 -6.83
CA ARG A 150 -6.58 -1.60 -7.04
C ARG A 150 -6.27 -1.37 -8.52
N LEU A 151 -6.96 -0.46 -9.17
CA LEU A 151 -6.75 -0.07 -10.57
C LEU A 151 -5.98 1.24 -10.63
N ILE A 152 -4.76 1.17 -11.17
CA ILE A 152 -3.87 2.30 -11.41
C ILE A 152 -3.85 2.58 -12.91
N THR A 153 -4.05 3.85 -13.30
CA THR A 153 -4.00 4.28 -14.70
C THR A 153 -2.80 5.20 -14.94
N LEU A 154 -2.13 5.01 -16.07
CA LEU A 154 -0.96 5.76 -16.49
C LEU A 154 -1.18 6.29 -17.90
N GLY A 155 -1.51 7.58 -17.97
CA GLY A 155 -1.78 8.35 -19.17
C GLY A 155 -0.50 8.91 -19.81
N LEU A 156 -0.25 8.62 -21.08
CA LEU A 156 1.00 8.97 -21.77
C LEU A 156 0.82 10.00 -22.90
N GLY A 157 1.51 11.14 -22.78
CA GLY A 157 1.53 12.21 -23.78
C GLY A 157 0.67 13.42 -23.42
N GLY A 158 0.66 14.43 -24.30
CA GLY A 158 -0.06 15.69 -24.06
C GLY A 158 -1.56 15.66 -24.35
N GLU A 159 -2.02 14.72 -25.18
CA GLU A 159 -3.42 14.64 -25.63
C GLU A 159 -4.24 13.59 -24.86
N VAL A 160 -3.85 13.25 -23.63
CA VAL A 160 -4.52 12.19 -22.87
C VAL A 160 -5.90 12.62 -22.39
N ASN A 161 -6.90 11.75 -22.49
CA ASN A 161 -8.17 11.94 -21.81
C ASN A 161 -8.02 11.70 -20.30
N GLN A 162 -7.50 12.70 -19.58
CA GLN A 162 -7.19 12.61 -18.16
C GLN A 162 -8.43 12.28 -17.32
N GLY A 163 -9.54 12.95 -17.58
CA GLY A 163 -10.78 12.77 -16.83
C GLY A 163 -11.26 11.32 -16.92
N PHE A 164 -11.21 10.73 -18.11
CA PHE A 164 -11.56 9.33 -18.30
C PHE A 164 -10.61 8.39 -17.54
N LEU A 165 -9.29 8.59 -17.61
CA LEU A 165 -8.35 7.73 -16.88
C LEU A 165 -8.47 7.85 -15.35
N GLN A 166 -8.79 9.05 -14.86
CA GLN A 166 -9.08 9.29 -13.46
C GLN A 166 -10.37 8.60 -13.00
N GLU A 167 -11.42 8.62 -13.83
CA GLU A 167 -12.68 7.92 -13.58
C GLU A 167 -12.47 6.39 -13.47
N LEU A 168 -11.61 5.82 -14.33
CA LEU A 168 -11.30 4.40 -14.28
C LEU A 168 -10.48 4.00 -13.04
N ALA A 169 -9.55 4.83 -12.59
CA ALA A 169 -8.66 4.52 -11.47
C ALA A 169 -9.43 4.31 -10.14
N SER A 170 -8.84 3.55 -9.22
CA SER A 170 -9.43 3.30 -7.89
C SER A 170 -9.53 4.54 -7.02
N SER A 171 -8.62 5.49 -7.21
CA SER A 171 -8.61 6.85 -6.67
C SER A 171 -7.91 7.78 -7.67
N SER A 172 -7.98 9.10 -7.51
CA SER A 172 -7.22 9.97 -8.43
C SER A 172 -5.74 9.94 -8.13
N ALA A 173 -5.34 9.67 -6.89
CA ALA A 173 -3.97 9.32 -6.53
C ALA A 173 -3.48 8.05 -7.26
N ASP A 174 -4.38 7.25 -7.83
CA ASP A 174 -4.08 6.11 -8.70
C ASP A 174 -4.13 6.42 -10.21
N SER A 175 -4.39 7.68 -10.59
CA SER A 175 -4.34 8.16 -11.97
C SER A 175 -3.15 9.08 -12.19
N TYR A 176 -2.23 8.64 -13.05
CA TYR A 176 -0.97 9.33 -13.30
C TYR A 176 -0.90 9.80 -14.75
N LEU A 177 -0.77 11.11 -14.96
CA LEU A 177 -0.39 11.65 -16.26
C LEU A 177 1.13 11.78 -16.45
N PHE A 178 1.56 11.56 -17.69
CA PHE A 178 2.93 11.74 -18.13
C PHE A 178 2.98 12.69 -19.31
N ALA A 179 3.25 13.97 -19.02
CA ALA A 179 3.59 14.94 -20.05
C ALA A 179 4.98 14.61 -20.64
N GLU A 180 5.18 14.92 -21.91
CA GLU A 180 6.48 14.75 -22.55
C GLU A 180 7.57 15.51 -21.77
N GLY A 181 8.66 14.81 -21.43
CA GLY A 181 9.79 15.36 -20.66
C GLY A 181 9.75 15.06 -19.15
N SER A 182 8.64 14.54 -18.61
CA SER A 182 8.57 14.10 -17.21
C SER A 182 9.27 12.74 -16.99
N LYS A 183 9.91 12.54 -15.83
CA LYS A 183 10.55 11.25 -15.45
C LYS A 183 9.48 10.19 -15.16
N LEU A 184 9.00 9.52 -16.21
CA LEU A 184 8.10 8.36 -16.16
C LEU A 184 8.55 7.30 -15.12
N THR A 185 9.87 7.10 -15.02
CA THR A 185 10.51 6.26 -14.02
C THR A 185 10.16 6.68 -12.58
N GLY A 186 10.13 7.97 -12.25
CA GLY A 186 9.94 8.46 -10.88
C GLY A 186 8.56 8.15 -10.27
N ARG A 187 7.49 8.24 -11.06
CA ARG A 187 6.14 7.90 -10.59
C ARG A 187 5.95 6.38 -10.49
N LEU A 188 6.52 5.63 -11.43
CA LEU A 188 6.55 4.16 -11.34
C LEU A 188 7.40 3.64 -10.19
N LEU A 189 8.49 4.33 -9.83
CA LEU A 189 9.24 4.07 -8.60
C LEU A 189 8.34 4.24 -7.37
N ARG A 190 7.51 5.29 -7.36
CA ARG A 190 6.58 5.54 -6.27
C ARG A 190 5.49 4.46 -6.21
N ILE A 191 4.91 4.06 -7.33
CA ILE A 191 3.96 2.94 -7.43
C ILE A 191 4.63 1.65 -6.92
N ALA A 192 5.78 1.25 -7.47
CA ALA A 192 6.51 0.07 -7.02
C ALA A 192 6.89 0.15 -5.52
N SER A 193 7.19 1.33 -4.99
CA SER A 193 7.42 1.52 -3.55
C SER A 193 6.16 1.38 -2.71
N TYR A 194 5.00 1.83 -3.22
CA TYR A 194 3.71 1.66 -2.56
C TYR A 194 3.24 0.21 -2.60
N LEU A 195 3.43 -0.47 -3.72
CA LEU A 195 3.15 -1.90 -3.88
C LEU A 195 4.03 -2.77 -2.97
N ARG A 196 5.27 -2.34 -2.68
CA ARG A 196 6.13 -2.94 -1.64
C ARG A 196 5.68 -2.60 -0.21
N LYS A 197 5.02 -1.45 -0.01
CA LYS A 197 4.63 -0.92 1.32
C LYS A 197 3.28 -1.43 1.82
N THR A 198 2.53 -2.21 1.03
CA THR A 198 1.17 -2.59 1.42
C THR A 198 1.09 -3.68 2.48
N ASP A 199 2.18 -4.39 2.79
CA ASP A 199 2.13 -5.38 3.87
C ASP A 199 2.56 -4.84 5.22
N TYR A 200 3.50 -3.88 5.27
CA TYR A 200 4.16 -3.48 6.51
C TYR A 200 4.38 -1.97 6.66
N PHE A 201 3.98 -1.41 7.81
CA PHE A 201 4.17 -0.03 8.21
C PHE A 201 5.32 0.07 9.24
N PRO A 202 6.33 0.93 9.03
CA PRO A 202 7.42 1.10 9.97
C PRO A 202 6.97 1.83 11.25
N VAL A 203 7.41 1.34 12.40
CA VAL A 203 7.21 1.96 13.71
C VAL A 203 8.56 2.09 14.41
N LYS A 204 8.86 3.24 15.01
CA LYS A 204 10.11 3.39 15.78
C LYS A 204 9.97 2.71 17.13
N LEU A 205 11.01 1.99 17.54
CA LEU A 205 11.00 1.26 18.81
C LEU A 205 10.88 2.17 20.03
N ALA A 206 11.40 3.40 19.94
CA ALA A 206 11.29 4.40 20.99
C ALA A 206 9.83 4.73 21.37
N PHE A 207 8.86 4.45 20.49
CA PHE A 207 7.43 4.70 20.74
C PHE A 207 6.67 3.47 21.21
N LEU A 208 7.35 2.31 21.31
CA LEU A 208 6.75 1.10 21.84
C LEU A 208 7.09 0.99 23.33
N SER A 209 6.08 1.18 24.17
CA SER A 209 6.21 1.01 25.61
C SER A 209 6.48 -0.46 25.97
N PRO A 210 7.47 -0.75 26.84
CA PRO A 210 7.73 -2.10 27.33
C PRO A 210 6.64 -2.59 28.30
N GLU A 211 5.86 -1.67 28.86
CA GLU A 211 4.86 -1.90 29.91
C GLU A 211 3.45 -2.11 29.35
N LEU A 212 3.24 -1.85 28.06
CA LEU A 212 1.93 -1.95 27.42
C LEU A 212 1.90 -3.11 26.42
N SER A 213 0.84 -3.92 26.48
CA SER A 213 0.64 -5.02 25.54
C SER A 213 0.45 -4.50 24.12
N LEU A 214 1.12 -5.10 23.15
CA LEU A 214 1.04 -4.73 21.75
C LEU A 214 -0.31 -5.18 21.16
N PRO A 215 -1.16 -4.28 20.68
CA PRO A 215 -2.44 -4.64 20.05
C PRO A 215 -2.29 -5.11 18.59
N PHE A 216 -1.06 -5.24 18.11
CA PHE A 216 -0.70 -5.66 16.75
C PHE A 216 0.49 -6.63 16.80
N ASP A 217 0.69 -7.36 15.70
CA ASP A 217 1.89 -8.18 15.53
C ASP A 217 3.08 -7.26 15.16
N LEU A 218 4.22 -7.48 15.80
CA LEU A 218 5.46 -6.74 15.57
C LEU A 218 6.45 -7.61 14.80
N PHE A 219 7.04 -7.03 13.78
CA PHE A 219 7.96 -7.68 12.86
C PHE A 219 9.29 -6.92 12.80
N VAL A 220 10.37 -7.64 12.55
CA VAL A 220 11.70 -7.07 12.31
C VAL A 220 12.11 -7.37 10.89
N ARG A 221 12.67 -6.38 10.20
CA ARG A 221 13.18 -6.57 8.84
C ARG A 221 14.59 -7.15 8.85
N GLU A 222 14.78 -8.25 8.13
CA GLU A 222 16.07 -8.80 7.75
C GLU A 222 16.29 -8.65 6.24
N GLY A 223 17.46 -8.13 5.85
CA GLY A 223 17.76 -7.81 4.46
C GLY A 223 16.82 -6.75 3.87
N GLU A 224 16.62 -6.79 2.56
CA GLU A 224 15.87 -5.76 1.84
C GLU A 224 14.35 -5.96 1.86
N ALA A 225 13.86 -7.20 2.00
CA ALA A 225 12.44 -7.52 1.80
C ALA A 225 11.85 -8.57 2.76
N THR A 226 12.59 -9.07 3.76
CA THR A 226 12.08 -10.12 4.66
C THR A 226 11.64 -9.54 5.99
N TYR A 227 10.39 -9.79 6.38
CA TYR A 227 9.82 -9.37 7.66
C TYR A 227 9.59 -10.59 8.55
N LEU A 228 10.36 -10.70 9.63
CA LEU A 228 10.28 -11.82 10.55
C LEU A 228 9.39 -11.45 11.74
N PRO A 229 8.47 -12.33 12.17
CA PRO A 229 7.71 -12.13 13.39
C PRO A 229 8.64 -11.97 14.58
N PHE A 230 8.38 -10.97 15.42
CA PHE A 230 9.19 -10.65 16.58
C PHE A 230 8.38 -10.74 17.88
N ARG A 231 7.20 -10.11 17.93
CA ARG A 231 6.24 -10.23 19.03
C ARG A 231 4.83 -10.36 18.49
N ALA A 232 4.04 -11.23 19.09
CA ALA A 232 2.65 -11.43 18.70
C ALA A 232 1.74 -10.39 19.36
N ARG A 233 0.61 -10.11 18.72
CA ARG A 233 -0.49 -9.35 19.31
C ARG A 233 -0.90 -9.90 20.68
N GLY A 234 -1.20 -9.01 21.61
CA GLY A 234 -1.58 -9.32 22.99
C GLY A 234 -0.40 -9.56 23.94
N THR A 235 0.85 -9.50 23.44
CA THR A 235 2.04 -9.70 24.26
C THR A 235 2.69 -8.39 24.67
N LEU A 236 3.40 -8.39 25.81
CA LEU A 236 4.28 -7.30 26.19
C LEU A 236 5.54 -7.31 25.32
N LEU A 237 6.00 -6.13 24.90
CA LEU A 237 7.34 -6.01 24.35
C LEU A 237 8.37 -6.35 25.44
N GLY A 238 8.16 -5.81 26.65
CA GLY A 238 9.02 -6.00 27.81
C GLY A 238 10.40 -5.34 27.66
N PRO A 239 11.13 -5.17 28.78
CA PRO A 239 12.50 -4.65 28.74
C PRO A 239 13.44 -5.59 27.97
N GLU A 240 13.24 -6.91 28.09
CA GLU A 240 14.04 -7.91 27.35
C GLU A 240 13.86 -7.80 25.84
N GLY A 241 12.62 -7.60 25.36
CA GLY A 241 12.35 -7.45 23.92
C GLY A 241 12.90 -6.15 23.36
N GLN A 242 12.89 -5.05 24.13
CA GLN A 242 13.56 -3.82 23.73
C GLN A 242 15.08 -4.02 23.64
N GLN A 243 15.68 -4.65 24.66
CA GLN A 243 17.12 -4.89 24.67
C GLN A 243 17.56 -5.80 23.51
N GLU A 244 16.80 -6.85 23.20
CA GLU A 244 17.06 -7.75 22.06
C GLU A 244 17.12 -6.98 20.73
N LEU A 245 16.22 -6.01 20.54
CA LEU A 245 16.17 -5.19 19.33
C LEU A 245 17.31 -4.18 19.26
N VAL A 246 17.68 -3.59 20.40
CA VAL A 246 18.82 -2.67 20.53
C VAL A 246 20.13 -3.40 20.25
N GLU A 247 20.34 -4.59 20.80
CA GLU A 247 21.52 -5.43 20.55
C GLU A 247 21.64 -5.83 19.06
N LYS A 248 20.51 -6.02 18.39
CA LYS A 248 20.43 -6.26 16.94
C LYS A 248 20.54 -4.98 16.09
N GLY A 249 20.80 -3.83 16.71
CA GLY A 249 20.95 -2.53 16.02
C GLY A 249 19.69 -2.08 15.28
N LYS A 250 18.51 -2.50 15.74
CA LYS A 250 17.23 -2.13 15.13
C LYS A 250 16.68 -0.90 15.83
N GLU A 251 16.47 0.18 15.09
CA GLU A 251 15.75 1.37 15.57
C GLU A 251 14.27 1.37 15.12
N ILE A 252 13.97 0.56 14.12
CA ILE A 252 12.67 0.47 13.45
C ILE A 252 12.21 -0.99 13.45
N ALA A 253 10.98 -1.20 13.89
CA ALA A 253 10.22 -2.42 13.65
C ALA A 253 9.06 -2.13 12.69
N PHE A 254 8.27 -3.15 12.40
CA PHE A 254 7.21 -3.08 11.42
C PHE A 254 5.94 -3.71 11.98
N ILE A 255 4.80 -3.11 11.68
CA ILE A 255 3.46 -3.67 11.92
C ILE A 255 2.81 -3.94 10.57
N ARG A 256 1.71 -4.69 10.50
CA ARG A 256 1.01 -4.81 9.21
C ARG A 256 0.41 -3.47 8.78
N GLY A 257 0.34 -3.22 7.47
CA GLY A 257 -0.24 -1.99 6.92
C GLY A 257 -1.67 -1.71 7.40
N GLN A 258 -2.47 -2.76 7.60
CA GLN A 258 -3.84 -2.69 8.14
C GLN A 258 -3.91 -2.30 9.64
N ASP A 259 -2.84 -2.52 10.40
CA ASP A 259 -2.81 -2.27 11.86
C ASP A 259 -2.44 -0.80 12.20
N ARG A 260 -2.35 0.09 11.20
CA ARG A 260 -1.99 1.52 11.39
C ARG A 260 -2.94 2.25 12.34
N GLU A 261 -4.24 2.02 12.20
CA GLU A 261 -5.24 2.65 13.06
C GLU A 261 -5.14 2.13 14.49
N THR A 262 -4.85 0.84 14.64
CA THR A 262 -4.58 0.22 15.94
C THR A 262 -3.32 0.79 16.60
N TYR A 263 -2.27 1.07 15.82
CA TYR A 263 -1.07 1.75 16.30
C TYR A 263 -1.34 3.20 16.73
N ARG A 264 -2.21 3.93 16.03
CA ARG A 264 -2.65 5.27 16.45
C ARG A 264 -3.29 5.22 17.85
N THR A 265 -4.25 4.34 18.06
CA THR A 265 -4.90 4.15 19.37
C THR A 265 -3.92 3.69 20.46
N TYR A 266 -2.92 2.90 20.09
CA TYR A 266 -1.84 2.52 21.01
C TYR A 266 -1.03 3.73 21.49
N LEU A 267 -0.66 4.65 20.60
CA LEU A 267 0.05 5.89 20.98
C LEU A 267 -0.82 6.75 21.90
N GLU A 268 -2.13 6.80 21.68
CA GLU A 268 -3.07 7.50 22.57
C GLU A 268 -3.10 6.91 23.97
N THR A 269 -3.04 5.59 24.05
CA THR A 269 -2.97 4.88 25.31
C THR A 269 -1.66 5.18 26.04
N CYS A 270 -0.53 5.24 25.31
CA CYS A 270 0.75 5.62 25.88
C CYS A 270 0.75 7.05 26.44
N LEU A 271 0.18 8.01 25.68
CA LEU A 271 0.03 9.39 26.13
C LEU A 271 -0.86 9.50 27.37
N ALA A 272 -2.01 8.82 27.37
CA ALA A 272 -2.95 8.84 28.49
C ALA A 272 -2.37 8.23 29.77
N GLN A 273 -1.47 7.26 29.64
CA GLN A 273 -0.80 6.59 30.77
C GLN A 273 0.54 7.23 31.14
N GLY A 274 1.00 8.27 30.43
CA GLY A 274 2.28 8.92 30.69
C GLY A 274 3.49 8.02 30.38
N LEU A 275 3.35 7.07 29.46
CA LEU A 275 4.38 6.11 29.09
C LEU A 275 5.28 6.67 27.99
N GLY A 276 6.60 6.62 28.20
CA GLY A 276 7.61 7.10 27.25
C GLY A 276 7.71 8.63 27.16
N ASP A 277 8.53 9.11 26.23
CA ASP A 277 8.71 10.54 25.97
C ASP A 277 7.43 11.13 25.37
N GLN A 278 6.68 11.83 26.22
CA GLN A 278 5.38 12.40 25.86
C GLN A 278 5.47 13.38 24.69
N GLU A 279 6.54 14.17 24.59
CA GLU A 279 6.69 15.16 23.52
C GLU A 279 6.96 14.47 22.18
N GLN A 280 7.82 13.45 22.16
CA GLN A 280 8.12 12.73 20.93
C GLN A 280 6.97 11.82 20.47
N ILE A 281 6.28 11.15 21.39
CA ILE A 281 5.11 10.31 21.07
C ILE A 281 4.00 11.18 20.46
N LEU A 282 3.85 12.39 20.97
CA LEU A 282 2.89 13.35 20.47
C LEU A 282 3.27 13.87 19.06
N GLU A 283 4.54 14.14 18.81
CA GLU A 283 5.01 14.47 17.46
C GLU A 283 4.76 13.31 16.47
N GLU A 284 5.05 12.08 16.88
CA GLU A 284 4.83 10.89 16.06
C GLU A 284 3.33 10.66 15.79
N LYS A 285 2.49 10.79 16.81
CA LYS A 285 1.03 10.75 16.66
C LYS A 285 0.58 11.82 15.67
N GLY A 286 1.12 13.03 15.76
CA GLY A 286 0.86 14.11 14.81
C GLY A 286 1.19 13.74 13.37
N LYS A 287 2.29 13.00 13.13
CA LYS A 287 2.65 12.48 11.79
C LYS A 287 1.65 11.44 11.29
N VAL A 288 1.30 10.46 12.11
CA VAL A 288 0.34 9.39 11.75
C VAL A 288 -1.04 10.00 11.43
N VAL A 289 -1.50 10.95 12.25
CA VAL A 289 -2.77 11.65 12.04
C VAL A 289 -2.70 12.55 10.81
N TYR A 290 -1.63 13.31 10.62
CA TYR A 290 -1.45 14.15 9.42
C TYR A 290 -1.43 13.32 8.14
N GLU A 291 -0.68 12.22 8.08
CA GLU A 291 -0.62 11.34 6.90
C GLU A 291 -2.00 10.72 6.59
N GLY A 292 -2.75 10.31 7.62
CA GLY A 292 -4.12 9.82 7.48
C GLY A 292 -5.07 10.90 6.96
N THR A 293 -5.03 12.09 7.56
CA THR A 293 -5.88 13.22 7.15
C THR A 293 -5.50 13.76 5.78
N ALA A 294 -4.22 13.85 5.43
CA ALA A 294 -3.78 14.22 4.09
C ALA A 294 -4.31 13.23 3.05
N SER A 295 -4.25 11.93 3.36
CA SER A 295 -4.82 10.89 2.48
C SER A 295 -6.34 11.06 2.29
N LEU A 296 -7.08 11.38 3.36
CA LEU A 296 -8.53 11.63 3.31
C LEU A 296 -8.90 12.95 2.61
N ILE A 297 -8.12 14.01 2.83
CA ILE A 297 -8.30 15.32 2.20
C ILE A 297 -8.00 15.22 0.70
N GLU A 298 -6.91 14.53 0.34
CA GLU A 298 -6.61 14.18 -1.05
C GLU A 298 -7.81 13.43 -1.66
N GLU A 299 -8.37 12.42 -0.97
CA GLU A 299 -9.55 11.68 -1.45
C GLU A 299 -10.79 12.57 -1.71
N ILE A 300 -10.97 13.66 -0.96
CA ILE A 300 -12.14 14.57 -1.09
C ILE A 300 -11.96 15.66 -2.11
N PHE A 301 -10.76 16.24 -2.20
CA PHE A 301 -10.43 17.13 -3.32
C PHE A 301 -10.57 16.40 -4.66
N GLU A 302 -10.42 15.09 -4.62
CA GLU A 302 -10.51 14.18 -5.74
C GLU A 302 -11.95 13.71 -6.08
N ASP A 303 -12.82 13.47 -5.10
CA ASP A 303 -14.25 13.14 -5.30
C ASP A 303 -15.17 13.79 -4.24
N PRO A 304 -15.68 15.01 -4.50
CA PRO A 304 -16.56 15.73 -3.56
C PRO A 304 -17.96 15.11 -3.41
N SER A 305 -18.34 14.14 -4.26
CA SER A 305 -19.70 13.61 -4.34
C SER A 305 -19.98 12.44 -3.37
N LYS A 306 -18.92 11.85 -2.81
CA LYS A 306 -19.03 10.91 -1.68
C LYS A 306 -19.44 11.68 -0.41
N GLY A 307 -20.74 11.82 -0.17
CA GLY A 307 -21.27 12.55 0.98
C GLY A 307 -20.77 12.09 2.36
N GLY A 308 -20.30 10.84 2.48
CA GLY A 308 -19.62 10.33 3.68
C GLY A 308 -18.18 10.83 3.84
N SER A 309 -17.47 11.06 2.74
CA SER A 309 -16.06 11.47 2.72
C SER A 309 -15.87 12.90 3.23
N ILE A 310 -16.72 13.85 2.83
CA ILE A 310 -16.65 15.24 3.32
C ILE A 310 -16.82 15.29 4.84
N GLN A 311 -17.79 14.56 5.40
CA GLN A 311 -17.97 14.50 6.85
C GLN A 311 -16.80 13.79 7.53
N GLN A 312 -16.29 12.69 6.96
CA GLN A 312 -15.14 11.95 7.49
C GLN A 312 -13.85 12.79 7.50
N ALA A 313 -13.56 13.60 6.48
CA ALA A 313 -12.42 14.51 6.60
C ALA A 313 -12.71 15.77 7.37
N ALA A 314 -13.96 16.27 7.43
CA ALA A 314 -14.29 17.32 8.39
C ALA A 314 -14.00 16.83 9.81
N ASP A 315 -14.33 15.57 10.10
CA ASP A 315 -14.06 14.93 11.38
C ASP A 315 -12.56 14.61 11.56
N ALA A 316 -11.84 14.19 10.51
CA ALA A 316 -10.39 13.98 10.57
C ALA A 316 -9.61 15.30 10.74
N VAL A 317 -10.04 16.37 10.06
CA VAL A 317 -9.50 17.73 10.24
C VAL A 317 -9.83 18.26 11.62
N ARG A 318 -11.05 18.04 12.13
CA ARG A 318 -11.39 18.36 13.53
C ARG A 318 -10.52 17.60 14.50
N GLN A 319 -10.27 16.31 14.30
CA GLN A 319 -9.36 15.53 15.15
C GLN A 319 -7.93 16.06 15.09
N VAL A 320 -7.42 16.47 13.93
CA VAL A 320 -6.12 17.16 13.81
C VAL A 320 -6.14 18.47 14.59
N LEU A 321 -7.19 19.28 14.43
CA LEU A 321 -7.32 20.57 15.11
C LEU A 321 -7.42 20.40 16.62
N ASP A 322 -8.30 19.53 17.11
CA ASP A 322 -8.46 19.21 18.52
C ASP A 322 -7.16 18.66 19.10
N PHE A 323 -6.45 17.81 18.36
CA PHE A 323 -5.13 17.35 18.73
C PHE A 323 -4.14 18.51 18.85
N VAL A 324 -4.02 19.36 17.83
CA VAL A 324 -3.15 20.56 17.84
C VAL A 324 -3.51 21.52 18.97
N PHE A 325 -4.80 21.69 19.28
CA PHE A 325 -5.29 22.56 20.35
C PHE A 325 -5.11 21.96 21.75
N SER A 326 -5.07 20.63 21.87
CA SER A 326 -4.75 19.93 23.13
C SER A 326 -3.27 20.10 23.54
N LEU A 327 -2.41 20.52 22.61
CA LEU A 327 -1.01 20.80 22.86
C LEU A 327 -0.86 22.21 23.42
N SER A 328 -0.67 22.33 24.74
CA SER A 328 -0.39 23.60 25.41
C SER A 328 0.85 24.33 24.84
N SER A 329 1.76 23.61 24.18
CA SER A 329 2.98 24.09 23.50
C SER A 329 2.94 24.04 21.96
N GLY A 330 1.93 23.43 21.34
CA GLY A 330 1.91 23.08 19.90
C GLY A 330 1.50 24.20 18.94
N LYS A 331 1.17 25.40 19.44
CA LYS A 331 0.76 26.53 18.59
C LYS A 331 1.86 26.93 17.61
N ARG A 332 3.13 27.07 18.06
CA ARG A 332 4.23 27.56 17.20
C ARG A 332 4.59 26.62 16.04
N PRO A 333 4.87 25.32 16.27
CA PRO A 333 5.29 24.41 15.20
C PRO A 333 4.21 24.20 14.13
N PHE A 334 2.93 24.22 14.53
CA PHE A 334 1.81 24.16 13.61
C PHE A 334 1.73 25.40 12.72
N TYR A 335 1.82 26.60 13.29
CA TYR A 335 1.81 27.84 12.50
C TYR A 335 3.03 27.98 11.59
N GLU A 336 4.21 27.52 12.01
CA GLU A 336 5.41 27.54 11.16
C GLU A 336 5.29 26.60 9.95
N ARG A 337 4.75 25.38 10.14
CA ARG A 337 4.52 24.44 9.03
C ARG A 337 3.37 24.87 8.13
N LEU A 338 2.29 25.43 8.69
CA LEU A 338 1.17 25.98 7.91
C LEU A 338 1.62 27.20 7.09
N ALA A 339 2.47 28.06 7.65
CA ALA A 339 3.04 29.21 6.95
C ALA A 339 3.99 28.77 5.81
N THR A 340 4.75 27.70 6.00
CA THR A 340 5.61 27.12 4.95
C THR A 340 4.79 26.55 3.79
N PHE A 341 3.61 25.98 4.07
CA PHE A 341 2.71 25.45 3.06
C PHE A 341 1.96 26.54 2.28
N LEU A 342 1.57 27.63 2.93
CA LEU A 342 0.88 28.78 2.30
C LEU A 342 1.83 29.69 1.50
N SER A 343 3.13 29.44 1.54
CA SER A 343 4.16 30.19 0.82
C SER A 343 4.75 29.44 -0.38
N HIS A 344 4.15 28.31 -0.78
CA HIS A 344 4.44 27.55 -2.01
C HIS A 344 3.16 27.34 -2.84
#